data_AF-A0A7S2W8D7-F1
#
_entry.id   AF-A0A7S2W8D7-F1
#
_cell.length_a   1.000
_cell.length_b   1.000
_cell.length_c   1.000
_cell.angle_alpha   90.00
_cell.angle_beta   90.00
_cell.angle_gamma   90.00
#
_symmetry.space_group_name_H-M   'P 1'
#
loop_
_entity.id
_entity.type
_entity.pdbx_description
1 polymer ?
#
loop_
_entity_poly.entity_id
_entity_poly.type
_entity_poly.pdbx_seq_one_letter_code
_entity_poly.pdbx_strand_id
1 'polypeptide(L)'
;YRVSLCGANRVNRKIQKMLHGISNLVALILGAIGISAVFRSNNDNTGLTHQNYYANLSSLHSWIGMGIVILFLSQFLVASAMFSGLKIPYVTATHKAGVLKLHKFFGSFIYVAVASNIYLGIQEKEQFNFHGR
;
A
#
# COMPACT_ATOMS: atom_id res chain seq x y z
N TYR A 1 -22.55 35.33 1.22
CA TYR A 1 -21.32 34.75 1.79
C TYR A 1 -21.29 33.20 1.82
N ARG A 2 -22.36 32.49 2.24
CA ARG A 2 -22.37 30.99 2.33
C ARG A 2 -22.14 30.23 1.02
N VAL A 3 -22.61 30.76 -0.11
CA VAL A 3 -22.43 30.12 -1.43
C VAL A 3 -20.97 30.14 -1.89
N SER A 4 -20.27 31.25 -1.64
CA SER A 4 -18.84 31.40 -2.00
C SER A 4 -17.93 30.50 -1.16
N LEU A 5 -18.22 30.38 0.16
CA LEU A 5 -17.53 29.42 1.04
C LEU A 5 -17.79 27.95 0.63
N CYS A 6 -19.01 27.62 0.20
CA CYS A 6 -19.34 26.26 -0.28
C CYS A 6 -18.56 25.87 -1.55
N GLY A 7 -18.40 26.84 -2.48
CA GLY A 7 -17.59 26.67 -3.69
C GLY A 7 -16.12 26.42 -3.38
N ALA A 8 -15.51 27.27 -2.54
CA ALA A 8 -14.13 27.12 -2.09
C ALA A 8 -13.88 25.76 -1.40
N ASN A 9 -14.80 25.34 -0.51
CA ASN A 9 -14.74 24.05 0.18
C ASN A 9 -14.83 22.85 -0.77
N ARG A 10 -15.59 22.97 -1.87
CA ARG A 10 -15.72 21.89 -2.87
C ARG A 10 -14.45 21.75 -3.71
N VAL A 11 -13.81 22.86 -4.08
CA VAL A 11 -12.53 22.88 -4.79
C VAL A 11 -11.43 22.27 -3.92
N ASN A 12 -11.34 22.68 -2.65
CA ASN A 12 -10.37 22.13 -1.71
C ASN A 12 -10.53 20.60 -1.53
N ARG A 13 -11.77 20.10 -1.37
CA ARG A 13 -12.03 18.65 -1.30
C ARG A 13 -11.63 17.89 -2.57
N LYS A 14 -11.75 18.48 -3.76
CA LYS A 14 -11.29 17.84 -5.01
C LYS A 14 -9.77 17.75 -5.03
N ILE A 15 -9.07 18.82 -4.64
CA ILE A 15 -7.61 18.84 -4.57
C ILE A 15 -7.11 17.81 -3.56
N GLN A 16 -7.69 17.75 -2.36
CA GLN A 16 -7.33 16.75 -1.34
C GLN A 16 -7.46 15.31 -1.85
N LYS A 17 -8.55 14.99 -2.56
CA LYS A 17 -8.74 13.68 -3.17
C LYS A 17 -7.70 13.37 -4.25
N MET A 18 -7.35 14.36 -5.06
CA MET A 18 -6.35 14.22 -6.11
C MET A 18 -4.96 13.98 -5.51
N LEU A 19 -4.56 14.78 -4.51
CA LEU A 19 -3.29 14.61 -3.80
C LEU A 19 -3.22 13.25 -3.10
N HIS A 20 -4.29 12.83 -2.43
CA HIS A 20 -4.37 11.50 -1.83
C HIS A 20 -4.25 10.38 -2.87
N GLY A 21 -4.92 10.49 -4.02
CA GLY A 21 -4.80 9.51 -5.10
C GLY A 21 -3.37 9.42 -5.64
N ILE A 22 -2.74 10.56 -5.92
CA ILE A 22 -1.37 10.62 -6.44
C ILE A 22 -0.37 10.07 -5.42
N SER A 23 -0.47 10.44 -4.14
CA SER A 23 0.46 9.95 -3.11
C SER A 23 0.40 8.42 -2.96
N ASN A 24 -0.81 7.83 -3.03
CA ASN A 24 -0.97 6.38 -2.96
C ASN A 24 -0.45 5.69 -4.23
N LEU A 25 -0.60 6.31 -5.41
CA LEU A 25 -0.02 5.78 -6.65
C LEU A 25 1.51 5.76 -6.59
N VAL A 26 2.13 6.84 -6.10
CA VAL A 26 3.58 6.89 -5.90
C VAL A 26 4.03 5.81 -4.91
N ALA A 27 3.32 5.64 -3.79
CA ALA A 27 3.60 4.59 -2.82
C ALA A 27 3.50 3.18 -3.44
N LEU A 28 2.52 2.92 -4.31
CA LEU A 28 2.42 1.64 -5.02
C LEU A 28 3.61 1.37 -5.93
N ILE A 29 4.05 2.39 -6.70
CA ILE A 29 5.21 2.26 -7.59
C ILE A 29 6.47 1.96 -6.79
N LEU A 30 6.72 2.71 -5.71
CA LEU A 30 7.87 2.50 -4.83
C LEU A 30 7.82 1.11 -4.17
N GLY A 31 6.63 0.68 -3.73
CA GLY A 31 6.42 -0.67 -3.18
C GLY A 31 6.73 -1.77 -4.20
N ALA A 32 6.28 -1.63 -5.44
CA ALA A 32 6.56 -2.59 -6.51
C ALA A 32 8.05 -2.69 -6.84
N ILE A 33 8.76 -1.54 -6.85
CA ILE A 33 10.22 -1.50 -7.01
C ILE A 33 10.91 -2.21 -5.84
N GLY A 34 10.47 -1.97 -4.60
CA GLY A 34 11.01 -2.60 -3.40
C GLY A 34 10.85 -4.13 -3.41
N ILE A 35 9.66 -4.63 -3.75
CA ILE A 35 9.41 -6.08 -3.88
C ILE A 35 10.32 -6.66 -4.98
N SER A 36 10.36 -6.02 -6.15
CA SER A 36 11.22 -6.46 -7.27
C SER A 36 12.70 -6.52 -6.86
N ALA A 37 13.16 -5.57 -6.05
CA ALA A 37 14.53 -5.55 -5.54
C ALA A 37 14.81 -6.72 -4.59
N VAL A 38 13.89 -7.05 -3.68
CA VAL A 38 14.03 -8.18 -2.75
C VAL A 38 14.03 -9.51 -3.50
N PHE A 39 13.11 -9.72 -4.43
CA PHE A 39 13.06 -10.94 -5.24
C PHE A 39 14.32 -11.10 -6.10
N ARG A 40 14.83 -10.01 -6.68
CA ARG A 40 16.11 -10.04 -7.40
C ARG A 40 17.26 -10.40 -6.45
N SER A 41 17.36 -9.75 -5.29
CA SER A 41 18.40 -10.04 -4.30
C SER A 41 18.38 -11.48 -3.80
N ASN A 42 17.20 -12.10 -3.68
CA ASN A 42 17.08 -13.49 -3.24
C ASN A 42 17.37 -14.51 -4.35
N ASN A 43 17.17 -14.12 -5.62
CA ASN A 43 17.40 -14.96 -6.80
C ASN A 43 18.79 -14.75 -7.43
N ASP A 44 19.52 -13.70 -7.03
CA ASP A 44 20.86 -13.41 -7.53
C ASP A 44 21.83 -14.44 -6.94
N ASN A 45 22.10 -15.48 -7.73
CA ASN A 45 23.03 -16.58 -7.42
C ASN A 45 24.50 -16.18 -7.68
N THR A 46 24.78 -14.90 -7.91
CA THR A 46 26.05 -14.38 -8.43
C THR A 46 27.07 -14.16 -7.32
N GLY A 47 27.50 -15.24 -6.65
CA GLY A 47 28.85 -15.48 -6.06
C GLY A 47 29.62 -14.41 -5.26
N LEU A 48 29.11 -13.20 -5.03
CA LEU A 48 29.79 -12.09 -4.36
C LEU A 48 29.41 -11.97 -2.89
N THR A 49 28.32 -12.61 -2.49
CA THR A 49 27.99 -12.83 -1.08
C THR A 49 27.78 -14.33 -0.89
N HIS A 50 28.50 -14.89 0.07
CA HIS A 50 28.54 -16.31 0.38
C HIS A 50 27.24 -16.78 1.08
N GLN A 51 26.08 -16.35 0.59
CA GLN A 51 24.79 -16.61 1.21
C GLN A 51 23.92 -17.38 0.24
N ASN A 52 23.74 -18.65 0.58
CA ASN A 52 22.87 -19.62 -0.07
C ASN A 52 21.57 -18.99 -0.54
N TYR A 53 21.10 -19.44 -1.72
CA TYR A 53 19.73 -19.28 -2.21
C TYR A 53 18.73 -19.10 -1.05
N TYR A 54 18.24 -17.87 -0.87
CA TYR A 54 17.30 -17.57 0.20
C TYR A 54 15.90 -17.84 -0.34
N ALA A 55 15.22 -18.84 0.22
CA ALA A 55 13.86 -19.19 -0.19
C ALA A 55 12.95 -17.95 -0.07
N ASN A 56 12.48 -17.45 -1.22
CA ASN A 56 11.53 -16.35 -1.25
C ASN A 56 10.28 -16.70 -0.44
N LEU A 57 9.68 -15.70 0.20
CA LEU A 57 8.44 -15.86 0.97
C LEU A 57 8.54 -16.93 2.07
N SER A 58 9.67 -17.04 2.77
CA SER A 58 9.85 -18.02 3.85
C SER A 58 9.78 -17.41 5.26
N SER A 59 9.73 -16.08 5.38
CA SER A 59 9.66 -15.38 6.66
C SER A 59 8.28 -14.81 6.97
N LEU A 60 7.98 -14.60 8.25
CA LEU A 60 6.71 -14.00 8.67
C LEU A 60 6.55 -12.59 8.12
N HIS A 61 7.62 -11.79 8.09
CA HIS A 61 7.64 -10.48 7.44
C HIS A 61 7.18 -10.54 5.99
N SER A 62 7.66 -11.54 5.24
CA SER A 62 7.34 -11.68 3.82
C SER A 62 5.89 -12.11 3.58
N TRP A 63 5.33 -12.98 4.41
CA TRP A 63 3.92 -13.41 4.31
C TRP A 63 2.96 -12.27 4.66
N ILE A 64 3.20 -11.61 5.79
CA ILE A 64 2.39 -10.48 6.24
C ILE A 64 2.53 -9.31 5.24
N GLY A 65 3.76 -9.03 4.79
CA GLY A 65 4.04 -8.03 3.78
C GLY A 65 3.27 -8.26 2.47
N MET A 66 3.24 -9.50 1.97
CA MET A 66 2.47 -9.83 0.77
C MET A 66 0.97 -9.60 0.96
N GLY A 67 0.42 -10.00 2.11
CA GLY A 67 -0.99 -9.74 2.45
C GLY A 67 -1.31 -8.24 2.47
N ILE A 68 -0.43 -7.43 3.05
CA ILE A 68 -0.57 -5.96 3.10
C ILE A 68 -0.55 -5.36 1.69
N VAL A 69 0.37 -5.81 0.82
CA VAL A 69 0.50 -5.29 -0.56
C VAL A 69 -0.76 -5.60 -1.38
N ILE A 70 -1.28 -6.84 -1.30
CA ILE A 70 -2.51 -7.22 -1.98
C ILE A 70 -3.68 -6.36 -1.48
N LEU A 71 -3.80 -6.20 -0.16
CA LEU A 71 -4.87 -5.41 0.43
C LEU A 71 -4.75 -3.92 0.02
N PHE A 72 -3.54 -3.36 0.01
CA PHE A 72 -3.28 -1.99 -0.43
C PHE A 72 -3.61 -1.76 -1.91
N LEU A 73 -3.21 -2.69 -2.79
CA LEU A 73 -3.57 -2.65 -4.20
C LEU A 73 -5.09 -2.71 -4.39
N SER A 74 -5.78 -3.61 -3.68
CA SER A 74 -7.24 -3.71 -3.74
C SER A 74 -7.92 -2.42 -3.28
N GLN A 75 -7.44 -1.80 -2.19
CA GLN A 75 -7.94 -0.52 -1.70
C GLN A 75 -7.75 0.59 -2.74
N PHE A 76 -6.58 0.67 -3.36
CA PHE A 76 -6.29 1.68 -4.38
C PHE A 76 -7.19 1.53 -5.62
N LEU A 77 -7.35 0.31 -6.13
CA LEU A 77 -8.18 0.04 -7.32
C LEU A 77 -9.66 0.34 -7.05
N VAL A 78 -10.21 -0.15 -5.93
CA VAL A 78 -11.61 0.07 -5.55
C VAL A 78 -11.88 1.55 -5.31
N ALA A 79 -11.00 2.25 -4.57
CA ALA A 79 -11.15 3.67 -4.31
C ALA A 79 -11.05 4.50 -5.60
N SER A 80 -10.10 4.17 -6.49
CA SER A 80 -9.94 4.83 -7.77
C SER A 80 -11.18 4.64 -8.66
N ALA A 81 -11.71 3.42 -8.75
CA ALA A 81 -12.94 3.15 -9.50
C ALA A 81 -14.15 3.94 -8.96
N MET A 82 -14.31 3.98 -7.63
CA MET A 82 -15.51 4.57 -7.00
C MET A 82 -15.46 6.11 -6.86
N PHE A 83 -14.26 6.70 -6.73
CA PHE A 83 -14.08 8.10 -6.35
C PHE A 83 -13.32 8.99 -7.36
N SER A 84 -12.78 8.44 -8.46
CA SER A 84 -12.09 9.21 -9.52
C SER A 84 -12.98 10.19 -10.31
N GLY A 85 -14.30 10.04 -10.22
CA GLY A 85 -15.26 10.85 -10.97
C GLY A 85 -15.85 10.14 -12.19
N LEU A 86 -15.38 8.93 -12.51
CA LEU A 86 -16.03 8.06 -13.51
C LEU A 86 -17.47 7.73 -13.06
N LYS A 87 -18.41 7.85 -13.99
CA LYS A 87 -19.80 7.41 -13.80
C LYS A 87 -19.88 5.93 -14.17
N ILE A 88 -19.73 5.07 -13.18
CA ILE A 88 -19.93 3.63 -13.36
C ILE A 88 -21.45 3.38 -13.34
N PRO A 89 -22.03 2.75 -14.38
CA PRO A 89 -23.45 2.39 -14.37
C PRO A 89 -23.72 1.45 -13.18
N TYR A 90 -24.92 1.52 -12.60
CA TYR A 90 -25.34 0.69 -11.44
C TYR A 90 -24.68 1.02 -10.08
N VAL A 91 -23.77 2.00 -10.01
CA VAL A 91 -23.18 2.46 -8.73
C VAL A 91 -24.00 3.60 -8.12
N THR A 92 -24.72 3.30 -7.05
CA THR A 92 -25.55 4.27 -6.31
C THR A 92 -24.74 5.02 -5.26
N ALA A 93 -25.33 6.10 -4.72
CA ALA A 93 -24.74 6.82 -3.59
C ALA A 93 -24.59 5.94 -2.34
N THR A 94 -25.50 4.97 -2.14
CA THR A 94 -25.47 4.00 -1.04
C THR A 94 -24.25 3.08 -1.15
N HIS A 95 -23.95 2.56 -2.34
CA HIS A 95 -22.75 1.76 -2.58
C HIS A 95 -21.48 2.56 -2.26
N LYS A 96 -21.39 3.81 -2.73
CA LYS A 96 -20.25 4.68 -2.44
C LYS A 96 -20.11 4.99 -0.94
N ALA A 97 -21.22 5.14 -0.21
CA ALA A 97 -21.18 5.35 1.24
C ALA A 97 -20.68 4.12 2.01
N GLY A 98 -21.10 2.91 1.60
CA GLY A 98 -20.60 1.66 2.17
C GLY A 98 -19.10 1.46 1.92
N VAL A 99 -18.68 1.60 0.66
CA VAL A 99 -17.26 1.51 0.27
C VAL A 99 -16.43 2.56 1.00
N LEU A 100 -16.94 3.78 1.19
CA LEU A 100 -16.22 4.82 1.93
C LEU A 100 -15.94 4.44 3.40
N LYS A 101 -16.89 3.76 4.07
CA LYS A 101 -16.68 3.28 5.45
C LYS A 101 -15.57 2.23 5.48
N LEU A 102 -15.65 1.23 4.59
CA LEU A 102 -14.65 0.19 4.46
C LEU A 102 -13.27 0.76 4.10
N HIS A 103 -13.22 1.69 3.15
CA HIS A 103 -11.98 2.32 2.70
C HIS A 103 -11.27 3.07 3.83
N LYS A 104 -12.01 3.80 4.67
CA LYS A 104 -11.44 4.47 5.84
C LYS A 104 -10.89 3.47 6.85
N PHE A 105 -11.66 2.43 7.18
CA PHE A 105 -11.25 1.41 8.13
C PHE A 105 -10.00 0.65 7.65
N PHE A 106 -10.04 0.09 6.45
CA PHE A 106 -8.93 -0.66 5.89
C PHE A 106 -7.73 0.22 5.58
N GLY A 107 -7.93 1.48 5.17
CA GLY A 107 -6.83 2.43 4.97
C GLY A 107 -6.03 2.66 6.26
N SER A 108 -6.72 2.90 7.40
CA SER A 108 -6.05 3.03 8.70
C SER A 108 -5.41 1.72 9.15
N PHE A 109 -6.09 0.59 8.95
CA PHE A 109 -5.55 -0.73 9.29
C PHE A 109 -4.25 -1.03 8.51
N ILE A 110 -4.23 -0.79 7.20
CA ILE A 110 -3.05 -1.00 6.35
C ILE A 110 -1.89 -0.14 6.84
N TYR A 111 -2.13 1.13 7.18
CA TYR A 111 -1.06 2.02 7.65
C TYR A 111 -0.37 1.47 8.90
N VAL A 112 -1.15 1.01 9.89
CA VAL A 112 -0.61 0.39 11.11
C VAL A 112 0.08 -0.93 10.79
N ALA A 113 -0.55 -1.77 9.96
CA ALA A 113 0.01 -3.07 9.56
C ALA A 113 1.36 -2.92 8.84
N VAL A 114 1.51 -1.93 7.95
CA VAL A 114 2.80 -1.59 7.30
C VAL A 114 3.85 -1.24 8.36
N ALA A 115 3.53 -0.36 9.31
CA ALA A 115 4.48 0.03 10.36
C ALA A 115 4.93 -1.17 11.20
N SER A 116 4.00 -2.04 11.61
CA SER A 116 4.33 -3.28 12.32
C SER A 116 5.16 -4.24 11.46
N ASN A 117 4.85 -4.35 10.17
CA ASN A 117 5.60 -5.23 9.26
C ASN A 117 7.02 -4.70 9.00
N ILE A 118 7.22 -3.37 8.94
CA ILE A 118 8.55 -2.76 8.87
C ILE A 118 9.38 -3.14 10.10
N TYR A 119 8.80 -3.01 11.30
CA TYR A 119 9.48 -3.41 12.53
C TYR A 119 9.88 -4.89 12.52
N LEU A 120 8.97 -5.77 12.07
CA LEU A 120 9.25 -7.20 11.92
C LEU A 120 10.40 -7.46 10.93
N GLY A 121 10.46 -6.72 9.82
CA GLY A 121 11.54 -6.85 8.83
C GLY A 121 12.90 -6.39 9.35
N ILE A 122 12.92 -5.30 10.14
CA ILE A 122 14.14 -4.84 10.82
C ILE A 122 14.61 -5.92 11.80
N GLN A 123 13.70 -6.44 12.64
CA GLN A 123 14.04 -7.49 13.60
C GLN A 123 14.60 -8.75 12.92
N GLU A 124 13.97 -9.22 11.83
CA GLU A 124 14.49 -10.35 11.06
C GLU A 124 15.91 -10.07 10.54
N LYS A 125 16.16 -8.88 9.99
CA LYS A 125 17.47 -8.51 9.44
C LYS A 125 18.56 -8.46 10.51
N GLU A 126 18.27 -7.88 11.67
CA GLU A 126 19.21 -7.85 12.81
C GLU A 126 19.51 -9.26 13.32
N GLN A 127 18.50 -10.14 13.37
CA GLN A 127 18.70 -11.54 13.74
C GLN A 127 19.60 -12.28 12.75
N PHE A 128 19.46 -12.04 11.45
CA PHE A 128 20.38 -12.60 10.44
C PHE A 128 21.82 -12.15 10.66
N ASN A 129 22.02 -10.83 10.81
CA ASN A 129 23.34 -10.24 11.03
C ASN A 129 24.01 -10.78 12.31
N PHE A 130 23.25 -10.94 13.40
CA PHE A 130 23.76 -11.42 14.68
C PHE A 130 24.18 -12.90 14.64
N HIS A 131 23.40 -13.75 13.95
CA HIS A 131 23.68 -15.19 13.90
C HIS A 131 24.73 -15.59 12.86
N GLY A 132 25.45 -14.61 12.27
CA GLY A 132 26.56 -14.87 11.34
C GLY A 132 26.17 -15.67 10.10
N ARG A 133 24.89 -15.62 9.71
CA ARG A 133 24.41 -16.06 8.40
C ARG A 133 24.47 -14.85 7.49
#